data_AF-A0A351GKE3-F1
#
_entry.id   AF-A0A351GKE3-F1
#
_cell.length_a   1.000
_cell.length_b   1.000
_cell.length_c   1.000
_cell.angle_alpha   90.00
_cell.angle_beta   90.00
_cell.angle_gamma   90.00
#
_symmetry.space_group_name_H-M   'P 1'
#
loop_
_entity.id
_entity.type
_entity.pdbx_description
1 polymer ?
#
loop_
_entity_poly.entity_id
_entity_poly.type
_entity_poly.pdbx_seq_one_letter_code
_entity_poly.pdbx_strand_id
1 'polypeptide(L)'
;MAQLEKYVTFVLDKRHVALDPRRSGANRGVSIPAKDIINIENPKTGVINKRIAVYNPSNGQRSIYMDEWNNYKGEEDFRLISAPKITFNDKIMILDPKRNSMLIEYLRAMNSNGSNPERNPNAEVIFTEESEAKDAEERFDSEELTHKAIQFIIEAREENLIQLAELLGRTTLDRNNVPLNEKELKMDLISHARRNPEEVLEIINDPRLETRIQINRAFTLNIIKFDKLTRQILWADTKEPVIALKVRKGLLSKDVLVNYCCESGGTGKEVYNDILYKLNGEIGDDYIVEENPDVIDSFSPNELVQAAKDAGILIQSGAYLFLDDKKAENQLAKGKGGVVKMIEQDVEFNGFNLKSYLIRMLKLTMQSKITDE
;
A
#
# COMPACT_ATOMS: atom_id res chain seq x y z
N MET A 1 -14.21 -23.32 -25.47
CA MET A 1 -13.22 -22.26 -25.75
C MET A 1 -11.85 -22.83 -25.42
N ALA A 2 -11.19 -23.45 -26.40
CA ALA A 2 -9.83 -23.92 -26.19
C ALA A 2 -8.97 -22.69 -25.90
N GLN A 3 -8.34 -22.64 -24.72
CA GLN A 3 -7.32 -21.64 -24.45
C GLN A 3 -6.29 -21.76 -25.58
N LEU A 4 -6.23 -20.74 -26.46
CA LEU A 4 -5.08 -20.57 -27.33
C LEU A 4 -3.90 -20.46 -26.37
N GLU A 5 -3.13 -21.54 -26.23
CA GLU A 5 -1.88 -21.52 -25.49
C GLU A 5 -1.05 -20.38 -26.06
N LYS A 6 -0.91 -19.31 -25.27
CA LYS A 6 -0.33 -18.05 -25.69
C LYS A 6 1.12 -18.33 -26.05
N TYR A 7 1.56 -17.86 -27.21
CA TYR A 7 2.98 -17.89 -27.56
C TYR A 7 3.79 -17.20 -26.45
N VAL A 8 5.00 -17.69 -26.19
CA VAL A 8 5.93 -17.05 -25.25
C VAL A 8 6.81 -16.10 -26.05
N THR A 9 6.83 -14.84 -25.64
CA THR A 9 7.59 -13.79 -26.32
C THR A 9 8.77 -13.36 -25.45
N PHE A 10 9.95 -13.34 -26.05
CA PHE A 10 11.15 -12.75 -25.46
C PHE A 10 11.57 -11.53 -26.27
N VAL A 11 11.92 -10.44 -25.61
CA VAL A 11 12.25 -9.16 -26.23
C VAL A 11 13.65 -8.72 -25.79
N LEU A 12 14.47 -8.24 -26.72
CA LEU A 12 15.80 -7.69 -26.41
C LEU A 12 15.69 -6.40 -25.60
N ASP A 13 16.59 -6.24 -24.63
CA ASP A 13 16.74 -5.01 -23.85
C ASP A 13 17.14 -3.84 -24.78
N LYS A 14 16.54 -2.65 -24.55
CA LYS A 14 16.79 -1.39 -25.25
C LYS A 14 18.27 -1.02 -25.30
N ARG A 15 19.12 -1.44 -24.35
CA ARG A 15 20.56 -1.17 -24.36
C ARG A 15 21.31 -1.92 -25.48
N HIS A 16 20.79 -3.06 -25.90
CA HIS A 16 21.34 -3.91 -26.95
C HIS A 16 20.78 -3.57 -28.33
N VAL A 17 20.03 -2.47 -28.44
CA VAL A 17 19.34 -2.00 -29.65
C VAL A 17 20.19 -0.98 -30.45
N ALA A 18 21.46 -0.76 -30.12
CA ALA A 18 22.31 0.21 -30.82
C ALA A 18 22.41 -0.09 -32.33
N LEU A 19 21.68 0.70 -33.12
CA LEU A 19 21.63 0.65 -34.58
C LEU A 19 22.85 1.37 -35.14
N ASP A 20 23.70 0.67 -35.91
CA ASP A 20 24.55 1.33 -36.90
C ASP A 20 23.67 1.63 -38.14
N PRO A 21 23.34 2.91 -38.42
CA PRO A 21 22.44 3.27 -39.50
C PRO A 21 23.03 3.01 -40.90
N ARG A 22 24.30 2.60 -41.03
CA ARG A 22 25.00 2.47 -42.32
C ARG A 22 24.97 1.07 -42.95
N ARG A 23 24.38 0.06 -42.30
CA ARG A 23 24.31 -1.31 -42.84
C ARG A 23 22.88 -1.74 -43.15
N SER A 24 22.40 -1.44 -44.36
CA SER A 24 21.22 -2.09 -44.93
C SER A 24 21.65 -3.35 -45.67
N GLY A 25 21.21 -4.54 -45.23
CA GLY A 25 21.30 -5.73 -46.07
C GLY A 25 21.62 -7.08 -45.40
N ALA A 26 21.94 -7.17 -44.12
CA ALA A 26 22.19 -8.48 -43.47
C ALA A 26 21.49 -8.57 -42.11
N ASN A 27 20.84 -9.71 -41.86
CA ASN A 27 20.12 -10.08 -40.64
C ASN A 27 20.60 -9.34 -39.38
N ARG A 28 19.78 -8.40 -38.90
CA ARG A 28 20.03 -7.60 -37.69
C ARG A 28 19.68 -8.39 -36.42
N GLY A 29 20.24 -9.59 -36.30
CA GLY A 29 19.96 -10.48 -35.20
C GLY A 29 20.99 -10.37 -34.09
N VAL A 30 20.54 -10.18 -32.84
CA VAL A 30 21.42 -10.39 -31.68
C VAL A 30 21.47 -11.89 -31.42
N SER A 31 22.67 -12.45 -31.46
CA SER A 31 22.92 -13.87 -31.19
C SER A 31 23.46 -14.03 -29.79
N ILE A 32 22.81 -14.88 -28.98
CA ILE A 32 23.29 -15.26 -27.66
C ILE A 32 23.83 -16.69 -27.68
N PRO A 33 24.80 -17.02 -26.81
CA PRO A 33 25.30 -18.38 -26.71
C PRO A 33 24.22 -19.32 -26.18
N ALA A 34 24.16 -20.54 -26.73
CA ALA A 34 23.34 -21.63 -26.19
C ALA A 34 24.06 -22.41 -25.07
N LYS A 35 24.95 -21.73 -24.34
CA LYS A 35 25.62 -22.23 -23.13
C LYS A 35 25.70 -21.11 -22.09
N ASP A 36 25.32 -21.39 -20.86
CA ASP A 36 25.41 -20.47 -19.71
C ASP A 36 25.71 -21.23 -18.41
N ILE A 37 26.22 -20.53 -17.39
CA ILE A 37 26.44 -21.05 -16.03
C ILE A 37 25.34 -20.48 -15.14
N ILE A 38 24.33 -21.29 -14.86
CA ILE A 38 23.12 -20.90 -14.15
C ILE A 38 23.30 -21.12 -12.66
N ASN A 39 22.85 -20.17 -11.87
CA ASN A 39 22.70 -20.31 -10.42
C ASN A 39 21.36 -20.98 -10.13
N ILE A 40 21.37 -22.04 -9.33
CA ILE A 40 20.17 -22.69 -8.80
C ILE A 40 20.22 -22.64 -7.30
N GLU A 41 19.25 -22.01 -6.68
CA GLU A 41 19.14 -21.98 -5.23
C GLU A 41 18.53 -23.30 -4.72
N ASN A 42 19.16 -23.92 -3.72
CA ASN A 42 18.54 -25.05 -3.04
C ASN A 42 17.45 -24.53 -2.09
N PRO A 43 16.16 -24.83 -2.33
CA PRO A 43 15.05 -24.28 -1.55
C PRO A 43 15.05 -24.68 -0.08
N LYS A 44 15.80 -25.72 0.31
CA LYS A 44 15.91 -26.18 1.71
C LYS A 44 17.09 -25.58 2.45
N THR A 45 18.15 -25.17 1.75
CA THR A 45 19.41 -24.74 2.37
C THR A 45 19.82 -23.32 2.02
N GLY A 46 19.17 -22.67 1.04
CA GLY A 46 19.52 -21.34 0.53
C GLY A 46 20.89 -21.30 -0.17
N VAL A 47 21.51 -22.47 -0.42
CA VAL A 47 22.83 -22.56 -1.04
C VAL A 47 22.67 -22.47 -2.55
N ILE A 48 23.37 -21.51 -3.17
CA ILE A 48 23.42 -21.35 -4.61
C ILE A 48 24.40 -22.36 -5.22
N ASN A 49 23.87 -23.31 -5.98
CA ASN A 49 24.64 -24.26 -6.78
C ASN A 49 24.78 -23.74 -8.21
N LYS A 50 25.98 -23.83 -8.79
CA LYS A 50 26.20 -23.49 -10.20
C LYS A 50 26.04 -24.71 -11.07
N ARG A 51 25.18 -24.63 -12.08
CA ARG A 51 25.00 -25.67 -13.10
C ARG A 51 25.30 -25.12 -14.48
N ILE A 52 25.82 -25.97 -15.35
CA ILE A 52 26.05 -25.60 -16.75
C ILE A 52 24.80 -26.00 -17.53
N ALA A 53 24.14 -25.02 -18.12
CA ALA A 53 23.01 -25.24 -19.00
C ALA A 53 23.41 -25.04 -20.45
N VAL A 54 22.95 -25.93 -21.31
CA VAL A 54 23.25 -25.91 -22.75
C VAL A 54 22.00 -26.31 -23.52
N TYR A 55 21.65 -25.50 -24.51
CA TYR A 55 20.57 -25.81 -25.43
C TYR A 55 21.13 -26.39 -26.73
N ASN A 56 20.73 -27.62 -27.07
CA ASN A 56 21.05 -28.21 -28.38
C ASN A 56 19.83 -28.98 -28.96
N PRO A 57 19.17 -28.44 -30.00
CA PRO A 57 17.95 -29.02 -30.57
C PRO A 57 18.20 -30.33 -31.35
N SER A 58 19.44 -30.60 -31.77
CA SER A 58 19.75 -31.72 -32.67
C SER A 58 19.75 -33.10 -31.99
N ASN A 59 19.69 -33.15 -30.66
CA ASN A 59 20.20 -34.32 -29.92
C ASN A 59 19.17 -35.01 -29.02
N GLY A 60 17.88 -34.68 -29.15
CA GLY A 60 16.80 -35.34 -28.38
C GLY A 60 16.99 -35.24 -26.86
N GLN A 61 17.65 -34.18 -26.40
CA GLN A 61 17.93 -33.95 -24.99
C GLN A 61 16.62 -33.85 -24.20
N ARG A 62 16.60 -34.45 -23.01
CA ARG A 62 15.47 -34.36 -22.08
C ARG A 62 15.62 -33.23 -21.06
N SER A 63 16.80 -32.62 -21.00
CA SER A 63 17.15 -31.58 -20.03
C SER A 63 18.19 -30.64 -20.61
N ILE A 64 18.10 -29.36 -20.21
CA ILE A 64 19.09 -28.31 -20.52
C ILE A 64 20.34 -28.42 -19.65
N TYR A 65 20.29 -29.16 -18.54
CA TYR A 65 21.37 -29.23 -17.56
C TYR A 65 22.36 -30.35 -17.86
N MET A 66 23.63 -30.01 -17.95
CA MET A 66 24.69 -30.90 -18.42
C MET A 66 24.93 -32.12 -17.50
N ASP A 67 24.72 -31.97 -16.19
CA ASP A 67 24.83 -33.02 -15.18
C ASP A 67 23.67 -34.04 -15.22
N GLU A 68 22.58 -33.73 -15.90
CA GLU A 68 21.46 -34.65 -16.14
C GLU A 68 21.60 -35.43 -17.47
N TRP A 69 22.69 -35.19 -18.22
CA TRP A 69 22.88 -35.83 -19.50
C TRP A 69 23.45 -37.24 -19.38
N ASN A 70 22.72 -38.21 -19.92
CA ASN A 70 23.24 -39.56 -20.10
C ASN A 70 24.50 -39.54 -20.98
N ASN A 71 25.50 -40.34 -20.60
CA ASN A 71 26.75 -40.55 -21.33
C ASN A 71 27.54 -39.25 -21.64
N TYR A 72 27.57 -38.30 -20.71
CA TYR A 72 28.38 -37.10 -20.82
C TYR A 72 29.87 -37.44 -20.99
N LYS A 73 30.50 -36.92 -22.05
CA LYS A 73 31.91 -37.20 -22.42
C LYS A 73 32.89 -36.10 -22.01
N GLY A 74 32.53 -35.22 -21.08
CA GLY A 74 33.39 -34.09 -20.71
C GLY A 74 33.38 -32.99 -21.77
N GLU A 75 34.50 -32.27 -21.91
CA GLU A 75 34.63 -31.13 -22.84
C GLU A 75 34.57 -31.52 -24.32
N GLU A 76 34.87 -32.78 -24.64
CA GLU A 76 34.81 -33.33 -26.01
C GLU A 76 33.40 -33.74 -26.43
N ASP A 77 32.40 -33.54 -25.57
CA ASP A 77 31.02 -33.89 -25.88
C ASP A 77 30.52 -33.05 -27.06
N PHE A 78 30.19 -33.71 -28.17
CA PHE A 78 29.77 -33.04 -29.40
C PHE A 78 28.56 -32.13 -29.17
N ARG A 79 27.72 -32.43 -28.17
CA ARG A 79 26.54 -31.62 -27.81
C ARG A 79 26.93 -30.22 -27.35
N LEU A 80 28.10 -30.08 -26.71
CA LEU A 80 28.69 -28.80 -26.32
C LEU A 80 29.29 -28.08 -27.52
N ILE A 81 30.03 -28.82 -28.35
CA ILE A 81 30.78 -28.27 -29.49
C ILE A 81 29.82 -27.77 -30.59
N SER A 82 28.71 -28.49 -30.79
CA SER A 82 27.69 -28.21 -31.81
C SER A 82 26.54 -27.32 -31.33
N ALA A 83 26.63 -26.76 -30.13
CA ALA A 83 25.56 -25.92 -29.58
C ALA A 83 25.30 -24.72 -30.52
N PRO A 84 24.07 -24.54 -31.02
CA PRO A 84 23.77 -23.47 -31.96
C PRO A 84 23.86 -22.10 -31.30
N LYS A 85 23.91 -21.04 -32.11
CA LYS A 85 23.63 -19.69 -31.62
C LYS A 85 22.12 -19.47 -31.61
N ILE A 86 21.60 -18.88 -30.54
CA ILE A 86 20.19 -18.50 -30.44
C ILE A 86 20.09 -17.06 -30.93
N THR A 87 19.32 -16.82 -31.98
CA THR A 87 19.25 -15.50 -32.66
C THR A 87 17.88 -14.86 -32.47
N PHE A 88 17.86 -13.65 -31.94
CA PHE A 88 16.68 -12.80 -31.89
C PHE A 88 16.55 -12.04 -33.22
N ASN A 89 15.51 -12.33 -34.00
CA ASN A 89 15.26 -11.63 -35.25
C ASN A 89 14.40 -10.39 -34.97
N ASP A 90 14.81 -9.23 -35.48
CA ASP A 90 14.09 -7.97 -35.28
C ASP A 90 13.75 -7.66 -33.82
N LYS A 91 14.66 -8.03 -32.91
CA LYS A 91 14.62 -7.82 -31.46
C LYS A 91 13.61 -8.65 -30.67
N ILE A 92 12.85 -9.52 -31.34
CA ILE A 92 11.80 -10.32 -30.71
C ILE A 92 12.02 -11.80 -31.05
N MET A 93 11.69 -12.67 -30.10
CA MET A 93 11.63 -14.12 -30.31
C MET A 93 10.28 -14.63 -29.81
N ILE A 94 9.46 -15.12 -30.73
CA ILE A 94 8.15 -15.70 -30.42
C ILE A 94 8.28 -17.21 -30.53
N LEU A 95 8.00 -17.91 -29.43
CA LEU A 95 8.15 -19.36 -29.32
C LEU A 95 6.81 -20.02 -29.02
N ASP A 96 6.57 -21.19 -29.64
CA ASP A 96 5.43 -22.05 -29.33
C ASP A 96 5.82 -22.97 -28.16
N PRO A 97 5.13 -22.90 -26.99
CA PRO A 97 5.40 -23.76 -25.84
C PRO A 97 5.47 -25.26 -26.16
N LYS A 98 4.65 -25.74 -27.11
CA LYS A 98 4.61 -27.16 -27.45
C LYS A 98 5.81 -27.62 -28.25
N ARG A 99 6.35 -26.74 -29.09
CA ARG A 99 7.46 -27.04 -30.00
C ARG A 99 8.81 -26.69 -29.41
N ASN A 100 8.85 -25.69 -28.55
CA ASN A 100 10.07 -25.04 -28.08
C ASN A 100 10.22 -25.09 -26.56
N SER A 101 9.58 -26.04 -25.86
CA SER A 101 9.61 -26.16 -24.40
C SER A 101 11.03 -26.09 -23.83
N MET A 102 11.97 -26.85 -24.39
CA MET A 102 13.37 -26.88 -23.94
C MET A 102 14.11 -25.56 -24.20
N LEU A 103 13.80 -24.87 -25.30
CA LEU A 103 14.38 -23.55 -25.58
C LEU A 103 13.83 -22.51 -24.61
N ILE A 104 12.53 -22.57 -24.31
CA ILE A 104 11.88 -21.66 -23.36
C ILE A 104 12.45 -21.89 -21.95
N GLU A 105 12.61 -23.14 -21.53
CA GLU A 105 13.25 -23.50 -20.25
C GLU A 105 14.67 -22.93 -20.18
N TYR A 106 15.46 -23.13 -21.25
CA TYR A 106 16.81 -22.58 -21.34
C TYR A 106 16.80 -21.05 -21.22
N LEU A 107 16.00 -20.35 -22.03
CA LEU A 107 15.93 -18.88 -22.03
C LEU A 107 15.46 -18.31 -20.68
N ARG A 108 14.52 -18.98 -20.00
CA ARG A 108 14.05 -18.58 -18.67
C ARG A 108 15.14 -18.67 -17.62
N ALA A 109 15.96 -19.71 -17.69
CA ALA A 109 17.00 -19.98 -16.70
C ALA A 109 18.31 -19.19 -16.94
N MET A 110 18.52 -18.60 -18.12
CA MET A 110 19.73 -17.83 -18.43
C MET A 110 19.93 -16.61 -17.51
N ASN A 111 21.19 -16.28 -17.24
CA ASN A 111 21.55 -15.04 -16.54
C ASN A 111 21.32 -13.79 -17.39
N SER A 112 21.28 -13.95 -18.71
CA SER A 112 20.99 -12.85 -19.63
C SER A 112 19.52 -12.48 -19.70
N ASN A 113 18.63 -13.28 -19.09
CA ASN A 113 17.21 -12.99 -18.98
C ASN A 113 16.94 -12.11 -17.76
N GLY A 114 16.51 -10.88 -17.97
CA GLY A 114 16.15 -9.97 -16.88
C GLY A 114 14.92 -10.41 -16.08
N SER A 115 14.07 -11.27 -16.65
CA SER A 115 12.89 -11.83 -15.96
C SER A 115 13.23 -13.03 -15.07
N ASN A 116 14.49 -13.50 -15.04
CA ASN A 116 14.93 -14.63 -14.21
C ASN A 116 15.22 -14.18 -12.77
N PRO A 117 14.48 -14.68 -11.76
CA PRO A 117 14.71 -14.32 -10.35
C PRO A 117 16.02 -14.89 -9.78
N GLU A 118 16.51 -16.03 -10.29
CA GLU A 118 17.73 -16.70 -9.80
C GLU A 118 19.00 -16.23 -10.53
N ARG A 119 18.88 -15.18 -11.33
CA ARG A 119 19.95 -14.60 -12.12
C ARG A 119 21.14 -14.17 -11.27
N ASN A 120 22.35 -14.38 -11.79
CA ASN A 120 23.54 -13.73 -11.27
C ASN A 120 23.42 -12.18 -11.41
N PRO A 121 23.39 -11.40 -10.30
CA PRO A 121 23.20 -9.95 -10.36
C PRO A 121 24.32 -9.22 -11.12
N ASN A 122 25.50 -9.83 -11.24
CA ASN A 122 26.64 -9.26 -11.95
C ASN A 122 26.63 -9.55 -13.47
N ALA A 123 25.74 -10.42 -13.95
CA ALA A 123 25.60 -10.67 -15.38
C ALA A 123 24.93 -9.47 -16.08
N GLU A 124 25.06 -9.36 -17.39
CA GLU A 124 24.36 -8.34 -18.18
C GLU A 124 22.95 -8.81 -18.60
N VAL A 125 21.96 -7.92 -18.60
CA VAL A 125 20.61 -8.21 -19.15
C VAL A 125 20.65 -8.00 -20.65
N ILE A 126 20.32 -9.04 -21.41
CA ILE A 126 20.26 -8.97 -22.88
C ILE A 126 18.81 -9.00 -23.36
N PHE A 127 17.94 -9.74 -22.67
CA PHE A 127 16.53 -9.88 -23.04
C PHE A 127 15.64 -10.09 -21.80
N THR A 128 14.33 -9.97 -21.98
CA THR A 128 13.31 -10.25 -20.96
C THR A 128 12.15 -11.02 -21.56
N GLU A 129 11.50 -11.87 -20.77
CA GLU A 129 10.22 -12.48 -21.14
C GLU A 129 9.10 -11.44 -21.00
N GLU A 130 8.34 -11.23 -22.06
CA GLU A 130 7.19 -10.32 -22.09
C GLU A 130 5.95 -11.08 -21.61
N SER A 131 5.34 -10.60 -20.54
CA SER A 131 4.10 -11.15 -20.00
C SER A 131 3.07 -10.04 -19.90
N GLU A 132 2.09 -10.05 -20.80
CA GLU A 132 0.97 -9.10 -20.74
C GLU A 132 0.23 -9.14 -19.40
N ALA A 133 0.20 -10.30 -18.73
CA ALA A 133 -0.43 -10.42 -17.42
C ALA A 133 0.34 -9.64 -16.35
N LYS A 134 1.67 -9.75 -16.34
CA LYS A 134 2.53 -9.03 -15.40
C LYS A 134 2.55 -7.53 -15.70
N ASP A 135 2.63 -7.16 -16.96
CA ASP A 135 2.55 -5.76 -17.39
C ASP A 135 1.18 -5.14 -17.04
N ALA A 136 0.09 -5.91 -17.15
CA ALA A 136 -1.23 -5.46 -16.75
C ALA A 136 -1.35 -5.28 -15.24
N GLU A 137 -0.77 -6.19 -14.45
CA GLU A 137 -0.70 -6.10 -12.99
C GLU A 137 0.10 -4.85 -12.56
N GLU A 138 1.33 -4.66 -13.08
CA GLU A 138 2.14 -3.48 -12.76
C GLU A 138 1.44 -2.16 -13.15
N ARG A 139 0.75 -2.14 -14.29
CA ARG A 139 -0.06 -0.97 -14.70
C ARG A 139 -1.24 -0.76 -13.76
N PHE A 140 -1.93 -1.82 -13.39
CA PHE A 140 -3.05 -1.76 -12.47
C PHE A 140 -2.62 -1.22 -11.10
N ASP A 141 -1.53 -1.75 -10.53
CA ASP A 141 -0.99 -1.31 -9.24
C ASP A 141 -0.61 0.19 -9.29
N SER A 142 0.03 0.64 -10.37
CA SER A 142 0.38 2.06 -10.55
C SER A 142 -0.85 2.97 -10.64
N GLU A 143 -1.91 2.51 -11.30
CA GLU A 143 -3.16 3.25 -11.43
C GLU A 143 -3.94 3.24 -10.11
N GLU A 144 -3.89 2.13 -9.37
CA GLU A 144 -4.51 2.00 -8.04
C GLU A 144 -3.90 2.99 -7.05
N LEU A 145 -2.56 3.10 -7.01
CA LEU A 145 -1.87 4.10 -6.18
C LEU A 145 -2.31 5.53 -6.54
N THR A 146 -2.38 5.82 -7.83
CA THR A 146 -2.82 7.12 -8.33
C THR A 146 -4.27 7.41 -7.93
N HIS A 147 -5.15 6.42 -8.06
CA HIS A 147 -6.55 6.53 -7.69
C HIS A 147 -6.73 6.80 -6.20
N LYS A 148 -6.04 6.04 -5.34
CA LYS A 148 -6.06 6.21 -3.88
C LYS A 148 -5.64 7.63 -3.46
N ALA A 149 -4.55 8.14 -4.04
CA ALA A 149 -4.08 9.49 -3.76
C ALA A 149 -5.10 10.57 -4.18
N ILE A 150 -5.68 10.41 -5.37
CA ILE A 150 -6.70 11.35 -5.89
C ILE A 150 -7.97 11.30 -5.05
N GLN A 151 -8.44 10.12 -4.67
CA GLN A 151 -9.64 9.94 -3.88
C GLN A 151 -9.52 10.67 -2.54
N PHE A 152 -8.38 10.53 -1.85
CA PHE A 152 -8.12 11.26 -0.62
C PHE A 152 -8.22 12.78 -0.81
N ILE A 153 -7.64 13.32 -1.89
CA ILE A 153 -7.69 14.77 -2.17
C ILE A 153 -9.13 15.24 -2.45
N ILE A 154 -9.95 14.42 -3.11
CA ILE A 154 -11.35 14.77 -3.39
C ILE A 154 -12.17 14.83 -2.11
N GLU A 155 -11.97 13.87 -1.21
CA GLU A 155 -12.69 13.73 0.06
C GLU A 155 -12.17 14.66 1.16
N ALA A 156 -10.92 15.11 1.06
CA ALA A 156 -10.30 16.00 2.02
C ALA A 156 -11.01 17.37 2.13
N ARG A 157 -11.14 17.84 3.36
CA ARG A 157 -11.61 19.19 3.71
C ARG A 157 -10.55 20.24 3.39
N GLU A 158 -10.96 21.49 3.20
CA GLU A 158 -10.08 22.61 2.83
C GLU A 158 -8.84 22.73 3.74
N GLU A 159 -9.02 22.60 5.06
CA GLU A 159 -7.93 22.67 6.05
C GLU A 159 -6.85 21.60 5.83
N ASN A 160 -7.26 20.39 5.39
CA ASN A 160 -6.36 19.27 5.12
C ASN A 160 -5.61 19.49 3.81
N LEU A 161 -6.29 20.09 2.81
CA LEU A 161 -5.68 20.39 1.52
C LEU A 161 -4.59 21.44 1.62
N ILE A 162 -4.81 22.49 2.42
CA ILE A 162 -3.81 23.54 2.64
C ILE A 162 -2.54 22.94 3.24
N GLN A 163 -2.69 22.05 4.21
CA GLN A 163 -1.55 21.43 4.88
C GLN A 163 -0.85 20.40 4.01
N LEU A 164 -1.60 19.59 3.27
CA LEU A 164 -1.03 18.70 2.27
C LEU A 164 -0.23 19.48 1.23
N ALA A 165 -0.76 20.62 0.76
CA ALA A 165 -0.06 21.51 -0.15
C ALA A 165 1.23 22.08 0.47
N GLU A 166 1.20 22.55 1.72
CA GLU A 166 2.39 23.04 2.42
C GLU A 166 3.48 21.96 2.55
N LEU A 167 3.10 20.71 2.86
CA LEU A 167 4.03 19.59 3.01
C LEU A 167 4.63 19.15 1.68
N LEU A 168 3.83 19.20 0.61
CA LEU A 168 4.28 18.99 -0.77
C LEU A 168 5.03 20.21 -1.36
N GLY A 169 5.22 21.28 -0.58
CA GLY A 169 5.88 22.50 -1.03
C GLY A 169 5.13 23.25 -2.14
N ARG A 170 3.82 23.08 -2.22
CA ARG A 170 2.93 23.71 -3.21
C ARG A 170 2.44 25.07 -2.71
N THR A 171 2.18 25.97 -3.66
CA THR A 171 1.64 27.28 -3.32
C THR A 171 0.16 27.16 -2.97
N THR A 172 -0.24 27.76 -1.85
CA THR A 172 -1.64 27.94 -1.47
C THR A 172 -2.18 29.31 -1.93
N LEU A 173 -1.34 30.11 -2.58
CA LEU A 173 -1.64 31.44 -3.07
C LEU A 173 -1.53 31.48 -4.60
N ASP A 174 -2.43 32.22 -5.23
CA ASP A 174 -2.37 32.57 -6.66
C ASP A 174 -1.33 33.69 -6.92
N ARG A 175 -1.08 34.01 -8.20
CA ARG A 175 -0.14 35.03 -8.69
C ARG A 175 -0.32 36.41 -8.06
N ASN A 176 -1.50 36.71 -7.56
CA ASN A 176 -1.84 37.97 -6.88
C ASN A 176 -1.70 37.91 -5.35
N ASN A 177 -1.08 36.85 -4.80
CA ASN A 177 -1.00 36.56 -3.36
C ASN A 177 -2.37 36.41 -2.68
N VAL A 178 -3.37 35.95 -3.42
CA VAL A 178 -4.71 35.66 -2.89
C VAL A 178 -4.80 34.15 -2.63
N PRO A 179 -5.38 33.70 -1.49
CA PRO A 179 -5.62 32.28 -1.23
C PRO A 179 -6.39 31.62 -2.37
N LEU A 180 -5.91 30.45 -2.82
CA LEU A 180 -6.59 29.64 -3.82
C LEU A 180 -7.93 29.15 -3.26
N ASN A 181 -8.94 29.09 -4.12
CA ASN A 181 -10.20 28.42 -3.78
C ASN A 181 -9.96 26.91 -3.59
N GLU A 182 -10.70 26.26 -2.69
CA GLU A 182 -10.73 24.80 -2.50
C GLU A 182 -10.65 24.03 -3.83
N LYS A 183 -11.45 24.40 -4.84
CA LYS A 183 -11.45 23.72 -6.15
C LYS A 183 -10.14 23.87 -6.92
N GLU A 184 -9.52 25.05 -6.84
CA GLU A 184 -8.24 25.32 -7.49
C GLU A 184 -7.12 24.55 -6.80
N LEU A 185 -7.16 24.50 -5.47
CA LEU A 185 -6.21 23.75 -4.64
C LEU A 185 -6.34 22.24 -4.89
N LYS A 186 -7.57 21.69 -4.91
CA LYS A 186 -7.82 20.30 -5.29
C LYS A 186 -7.26 19.99 -6.68
N MET A 187 -7.46 20.89 -7.65
CA MET A 187 -6.98 20.67 -9.01
C MET A 187 -5.45 20.64 -9.09
N ASP A 188 -4.74 21.52 -8.37
CA ASP A 188 -3.27 21.48 -8.33
C ASP A 188 -2.76 20.20 -7.66
N LEU A 189 -3.36 19.82 -6.53
CA LEU A 189 -2.99 18.61 -5.80
C LEU A 189 -3.28 17.33 -6.60
N ILE A 190 -4.40 17.26 -7.32
CA ILE A 190 -4.72 16.13 -8.22
C ILE A 190 -3.69 16.06 -9.36
N SER A 191 -3.31 17.21 -9.93
CA SER A 191 -2.28 17.27 -10.96
C SER A 191 -0.92 16.79 -10.45
N HIS A 192 -0.60 17.08 -9.19
CA HIS A 192 0.58 16.55 -8.50
C HIS A 192 0.48 15.04 -8.28
N ALA A 193 -0.61 14.55 -7.70
CA ALA A 193 -0.82 13.14 -7.38
C ALA A 193 -0.73 12.24 -8.63
N ARG A 194 -1.18 12.72 -9.79
CA ARG A 194 -1.01 12.00 -11.07
C ARG A 194 0.45 11.82 -11.51
N ARG A 195 1.36 12.66 -11.04
CA ARG A 195 2.78 12.60 -11.39
C ARG A 195 3.57 11.84 -10.33
N ASN A 196 3.28 12.11 -9.06
CA ASN A 196 3.98 11.56 -7.91
C ASN A 196 2.95 11.02 -6.88
N PRO A 197 2.29 9.89 -7.15
CA PRO A 197 1.26 9.35 -6.24
C PRO A 197 1.87 8.84 -4.93
N GLU A 198 3.06 8.26 -4.98
CA GLU A 198 3.77 7.70 -3.81
C GLU A 198 4.07 8.76 -2.75
N GLU A 199 4.59 9.92 -3.17
CA GLU A 199 4.92 11.04 -2.28
C GLU A 199 3.67 11.57 -1.55
N VAL A 200 2.55 11.65 -2.26
CA VAL A 200 1.27 12.07 -1.67
C VAL A 200 0.78 11.03 -0.66
N LEU A 201 0.83 9.74 -1.01
CA LEU A 201 0.43 8.66 -0.10
C LEU A 201 1.35 8.54 1.12
N GLU A 202 2.64 8.81 0.99
CA GLU A 202 3.57 8.82 2.13
C GLU A 202 3.18 9.87 3.16
N ILE A 203 2.84 11.08 2.70
CA ILE A 203 2.39 12.16 3.58
C ILE A 203 1.03 11.85 4.20
N ILE A 204 0.09 11.32 3.42
CA ILE A 204 -1.26 10.97 3.89
C ILE A 204 -1.20 9.88 4.97
N ASN A 205 -0.33 8.89 4.79
CA ASN A 205 -0.20 7.78 5.72
C ASN A 205 0.66 8.12 6.94
N ASP A 206 1.23 9.33 7.03
CA ASP A 206 1.95 9.77 8.23
C ASP A 206 0.94 10.09 9.34
N PRO A 207 0.94 9.35 10.48
CA PRO A 207 0.04 9.64 11.61
C PRO A 207 0.26 11.04 12.21
N ARG A 208 1.39 11.70 11.91
CA ARG A 208 1.68 13.08 12.34
C ARG A 208 0.90 14.11 11.54
N LEU A 209 0.39 13.76 10.35
CA LEU A 209 -0.39 14.68 9.53
C LEU A 209 -1.64 15.14 10.28
N GLU A 210 -2.40 14.20 10.85
CA GLU A 210 -3.61 14.53 11.62
C GLU A 210 -3.29 15.39 12.83
N THR A 211 -2.23 15.05 13.58
CA THR A 211 -1.79 15.85 14.74
C THR A 211 -1.39 17.27 14.32
N ARG A 212 -0.71 17.41 13.18
CA ARG A 212 -0.35 18.71 12.60
C ARG A 212 -1.57 19.49 12.18
N ILE A 213 -2.60 18.82 11.64
CA ILE A 213 -3.88 19.43 11.27
C ILE A 213 -4.54 20.09 12.46
N GLN A 214 -4.73 19.32 13.53
CA GLN A 214 -5.42 19.82 14.72
C GLN A 214 -4.62 20.93 15.42
N ILE A 215 -3.29 20.79 15.49
CA ILE A 215 -2.43 21.84 16.05
C ILE A 215 -2.50 23.13 15.21
N ASN A 216 -2.44 23.03 13.88
CA ASN A 216 -2.56 24.19 13.00
C ASN A 216 -3.89 24.89 13.20
N ARG A 217 -4.98 24.12 13.30
CA ARG A 217 -6.32 24.64 13.59
C ARG A 217 -6.37 25.37 14.93
N ALA A 218 -5.77 24.81 15.97
CA ALA A 218 -5.72 25.43 17.30
C ALA A 218 -4.92 26.76 17.31
N PHE A 219 -3.89 26.88 16.48
CA PHE A 219 -3.19 28.16 16.27
C PHE A 219 -4.06 29.17 15.52
N THR A 220 -4.78 28.74 14.48
CA THR A 220 -5.65 29.61 13.67
C THR A 220 -6.84 30.14 14.48
N LEU A 221 -7.47 29.28 15.28
CA LEU A 221 -8.55 29.65 16.21
C LEU A 221 -8.04 30.37 17.46
N ASN A 222 -6.72 30.58 17.57
CA ASN A 222 -6.09 31.29 18.67
C ASN A 222 -6.39 30.67 20.04
N ILE A 223 -6.52 29.33 20.10
CA ILE A 223 -6.61 28.53 21.34
C ILE A 223 -5.21 28.40 21.95
N ILE A 224 -4.21 28.20 21.09
CA ILE A 224 -2.79 28.19 21.44
C ILE A 224 -2.07 29.31 20.70
N LYS A 225 -1.14 29.97 21.40
CA LYS A 225 -0.32 31.04 20.82
C LYS A 225 1.15 30.79 21.09
N PHE A 226 1.99 31.25 20.16
CA PHE A 226 3.42 31.28 20.37
C PHE A 226 3.84 32.65 20.90
N ASP A 227 4.37 32.70 22.12
CA ASP A 227 4.95 33.92 22.66
C ASP A 227 6.42 34.06 22.24
N LYS A 228 6.69 35.10 21.45
CA LYS A 228 8.03 35.40 20.91
C LYS A 228 9.03 35.80 22.00
N LEU A 229 8.56 36.35 23.13
CA LEU A 229 9.43 36.84 24.21
C LEU A 229 9.94 35.67 25.07
N THR A 230 9.02 34.81 25.53
CA THR A 230 9.35 33.64 26.35
C THR A 230 9.77 32.42 25.52
N ARG A 231 9.52 32.45 24.21
CA ARG A 231 9.70 31.34 23.25
C ARG A 231 8.96 30.07 23.68
N GLN A 232 7.78 30.26 24.26
CA GLN A 232 6.92 29.18 24.73
C GLN A 232 5.61 29.20 23.97
N ILE A 233 4.99 28.03 23.88
CA ILE A 233 3.62 27.89 23.38
C ILE A 233 2.73 27.98 24.61
N LEU A 234 1.81 28.94 24.60
CA LEU A 234 0.93 29.26 25.71
C LEU A 234 -0.52 29.02 25.30
N TRP A 235 -1.34 28.62 26.25
CA TRP A 235 -2.79 28.68 26.08
C TRP A 235 -3.22 30.15 25.98
N ALA A 236 -4.14 30.46 25.08
CA ALA A 236 -4.53 31.85 24.84
C ALA A 236 -5.36 32.45 25.99
N ASP A 237 -6.16 31.61 26.64
CA ASP A 237 -7.05 31.94 27.75
C ASP A 237 -6.28 32.20 29.07
N THR A 238 -5.52 31.20 29.54
CA THR A 238 -4.82 31.21 30.82
C THR A 238 -3.44 31.85 30.74
N LYS A 239 -2.86 31.94 29.53
CA LYS A 239 -1.46 32.31 29.27
C LYS A 239 -0.44 31.38 29.94
N GLU A 240 -0.88 30.22 30.41
CA GLU A 240 0.00 29.18 30.95
C GLU A 240 0.70 28.43 29.82
N PRO A 241 1.93 27.91 30.05
CA PRO A 241 2.65 27.16 29.04
C PRO A 241 1.97 25.83 28.74
N VAL A 242 1.61 25.60 27.47
CA VAL A 242 1.10 24.32 26.93
C VAL A 242 2.16 23.24 27.09
N ILE A 243 3.41 23.61 26.85
CA ILE A 243 4.58 22.79 27.06
C ILE A 243 5.61 23.57 27.88
N ALA A 244 6.22 22.93 28.88
CA ALA A 244 7.31 23.52 29.64
C ALA A 244 8.57 23.75 28.75
N LEU A 245 8.63 23.12 27.59
CA LEU A 245 9.75 23.18 26.65
C LEU A 245 9.80 24.52 25.91
N LYS A 246 10.97 25.17 25.91
CA LYS A 246 11.22 26.38 25.12
C LYS A 246 11.58 26.01 23.68
N VAL A 247 10.91 26.64 22.71
CA VAL A 247 11.20 26.47 21.29
C VAL A 247 12.60 27.05 20.99
N ARG A 248 13.49 26.20 20.45
CA ARG A 248 14.85 26.63 20.07
C ARG A 248 14.77 27.57 18.87
N LYS A 249 15.71 28.52 18.80
CA LYS A 249 15.81 29.49 17.70
C LYS A 249 16.03 28.72 16.38
N GLY A 250 15.16 28.95 15.39
CA GLY A 250 15.25 28.32 14.07
C GLY A 250 14.31 27.13 13.86
N LEU A 251 13.66 26.61 14.90
CA LEU A 251 12.57 25.64 14.74
C LEU A 251 11.21 26.33 14.67
N LEU A 252 10.33 25.79 13.83
CA LEU A 252 8.93 26.19 13.77
C LEU A 252 8.21 25.71 15.03
N SER A 253 7.51 26.62 15.71
CA SER A 253 6.79 26.31 16.96
C SER A 253 5.76 25.21 16.78
N LYS A 254 5.09 25.17 15.62
CA LYS A 254 4.10 24.15 15.25
C LYS A 254 4.73 22.75 15.22
N ASP A 255 5.88 22.59 14.56
CA ASP A 255 6.55 21.29 14.43
C ASP A 255 7.08 20.77 15.77
N VAL A 256 7.52 21.66 16.66
CA VAL A 256 7.93 21.28 18.01
C VAL A 256 6.76 20.70 18.79
N LEU A 257 5.58 21.30 18.67
CA LEU A 257 4.38 20.80 19.34
C LEU A 257 3.90 19.48 18.73
N VAL A 258 3.91 19.35 17.41
CA VAL A 258 3.55 18.09 16.71
C VAL A 258 4.44 16.94 17.16
N ASN A 259 5.77 17.15 17.16
CA ASN A 259 6.71 16.12 17.59
C ASN A 259 6.48 15.73 19.06
N TYR A 260 6.23 16.71 19.92
CA TYR A 260 5.94 16.46 21.34
C TYR A 260 4.65 15.65 21.54
N CYS A 261 3.58 15.97 20.80
CA CYS A 261 2.32 15.23 20.86
C CYS A 261 2.45 13.79 20.34
N CYS A 262 3.34 13.54 19.38
CA CYS A 262 3.57 12.22 18.80
C CYS A 262 4.63 11.36 19.52
N GLU A 263 5.33 11.90 20.53
CA GLU A 263 6.32 11.13 21.30
C GLU A 263 5.68 9.99 22.10
N SER A 264 6.21 8.78 21.93
CA SER A 264 5.55 7.52 22.35
C SER A 264 5.56 7.24 23.86
N GLY A 265 5.89 8.21 24.72
CA GLY A 265 6.28 7.93 26.11
C GLY A 265 5.93 8.95 27.20
N GLY A 266 4.94 9.84 27.01
CA GLY A 266 4.55 10.75 28.09
C GLY A 266 3.48 11.79 27.73
N THR A 267 3.32 12.77 28.64
CA THR A 267 2.39 13.93 28.72
C THR A 267 1.99 14.64 27.42
N GLY A 268 2.65 14.37 26.28
CA GLY A 268 2.29 14.89 24.97
C GLY A 268 0.91 14.44 24.46
N LYS A 269 0.50 13.19 24.73
CA LYS A 269 -0.85 12.72 24.37
C LYS A 269 -1.95 13.42 25.16
N GLU A 270 -1.69 13.74 26.43
CA GLU A 270 -2.64 14.47 27.29
C GLU A 270 -2.82 15.89 26.75
N VAL A 271 -1.72 16.58 26.45
CA VAL A 271 -1.75 17.91 25.82
C VAL A 271 -2.48 17.89 24.48
N TYR A 272 -2.28 16.87 23.66
CA TYR A 272 -3.01 16.72 22.40
C TYR A 272 -4.53 16.58 22.63
N ASN A 273 -4.94 15.75 23.59
CA ASN A 273 -6.35 15.58 23.95
C ASN A 273 -6.96 16.87 24.51
N ASP A 274 -6.22 17.64 25.30
CA ASP A 274 -6.68 18.95 25.81
C ASP A 274 -6.88 19.96 24.67
N ILE A 275 -5.99 19.96 23.68
CA ILE A 275 -6.13 20.78 22.47
C ILE A 275 -7.40 20.37 21.70
N LEU A 276 -7.64 19.07 21.52
CA LEU A 276 -8.84 18.57 20.87
C LEU A 276 -10.12 18.96 21.64
N TYR A 277 -10.12 18.82 22.95
CA TYR A 277 -11.26 19.21 23.79
C TYR A 277 -11.61 20.70 23.63
N LYS A 278 -10.60 21.58 23.67
CA LYS A 278 -10.80 23.02 23.47
C LYS A 278 -11.21 23.37 22.03
N LEU A 279 -10.69 22.65 21.03
CA LEU A 279 -11.08 22.82 19.64
C LEU A 279 -12.56 22.50 19.40
N ASN A 280 -13.06 21.43 20.03
CA ASN A 280 -14.44 21.00 19.87
C ASN A 280 -15.41 21.84 20.73
N GLY A 281 -14.95 22.36 21.87
CA GLY A 281 -15.77 23.20 22.76
C GLY A 281 -16.03 24.63 22.29
N GLU A 282 -15.25 25.18 21.34
CA GLU A 282 -15.49 26.52 20.77
C GLU A 282 -16.34 26.51 19.49
N ILE A 283 -16.64 25.33 18.94
CA ILE A 283 -17.55 25.17 17.81
C ILE A 283 -18.94 24.91 18.41
N GLY A 284 -19.79 25.93 18.46
CA GLY A 284 -21.19 25.75 18.84
C GLY A 284 -21.83 24.63 18.01
N ASP A 285 -22.41 23.66 18.72
CA ASP A 285 -23.39 22.62 18.37
C ASP A 285 -23.32 21.85 17.03
N ASP A 286 -22.32 22.07 16.17
CA ASP A 286 -22.22 21.40 14.85
C ASP A 286 -20.94 20.54 14.67
N TYR A 287 -20.11 20.35 15.69
CA TYR A 287 -18.97 19.43 15.64
C TYR A 287 -19.12 18.29 16.65
N ILE A 288 -19.87 17.28 16.23
CA ILE A 288 -19.74 15.94 16.79
C ILE A 288 -18.30 15.49 16.56
N VAL A 289 -17.59 15.16 17.64
CA VAL A 289 -16.47 14.21 17.54
C VAL A 289 -17.10 12.94 17.02
N GLU A 290 -17.05 12.71 15.72
CA GLU A 290 -17.29 11.38 15.18
C GLU A 290 -16.18 10.52 15.78
N GLU A 291 -16.49 9.83 16.88
CA GLU A 291 -15.94 8.50 17.07
C GLU A 291 -16.24 7.76 15.78
N ASN A 292 -15.22 7.71 14.92
CA ASN A 292 -15.31 7.38 13.52
C ASN A 292 -16.28 6.18 13.33
N PRO A 293 -17.48 6.39 12.78
CA PRO A 293 -18.50 5.34 12.68
C PRO A 293 -18.05 4.16 11.81
N ASP A 294 -16.95 4.30 11.07
CA ASP A 294 -16.33 3.23 10.28
C ASP A 294 -15.49 2.26 11.13
N VAL A 295 -15.09 2.63 12.35
CA VAL A 295 -14.32 1.73 13.23
C VAL A 295 -15.20 0.58 13.74
N ILE A 296 -16.49 0.83 13.97
CA ILE A 296 -17.44 -0.21 14.42
C ILE A 296 -17.60 -1.30 13.34
N ASP A 297 -17.52 -0.92 12.06
CA ASP A 297 -17.61 -1.88 10.95
C ASP A 297 -16.39 -2.81 10.90
N SER A 298 -15.27 -2.40 11.50
CA SER A 298 -14.04 -3.18 11.64
C SER A 298 -13.95 -4.03 12.93
N PHE A 299 -14.92 -3.93 13.83
CA PHE A 299 -14.91 -4.68 15.09
C PHE A 299 -14.92 -6.19 14.85
N SER A 300 -14.04 -6.90 15.56
CA SER A 300 -14.14 -8.34 15.68
C SER A 300 -15.45 -8.72 16.39
N PRO A 301 -15.99 -9.93 16.15
CA PRO A 301 -17.21 -10.40 16.83
C PRO A 301 -17.16 -10.27 18.37
N ASN A 302 -15.97 -10.43 18.96
CA ASN A 302 -15.76 -10.30 20.41
C ASN A 302 -15.80 -8.85 20.90
N GLU A 303 -15.25 -7.92 20.13
CA GLU A 303 -15.28 -6.48 20.41
C GLU A 303 -16.69 -5.94 20.25
N LEU A 304 -17.40 -6.36 19.20
CA LEU A 304 -18.78 -5.96 18.94
C LEU A 304 -19.72 -6.33 20.08
N VAL A 305 -19.62 -7.57 20.59
CA VAL A 305 -20.43 -8.00 21.74
C VAL A 305 -20.04 -7.28 23.02
N GLN A 306 -18.77 -6.92 23.19
CA GLN A 306 -18.32 -6.17 24.36
C GLN A 306 -18.86 -4.74 24.32
N ALA A 307 -18.67 -4.05 23.21
CA ALA A 307 -19.17 -2.69 22.99
C ALA A 307 -20.69 -2.62 23.16
N ALA A 308 -21.43 -3.60 22.61
CA ALA A 308 -22.89 -3.67 22.76
C ALA A 308 -23.34 -3.89 24.21
N LYS A 309 -22.56 -4.60 25.03
CA LYS A 309 -22.84 -4.71 26.48
C LYS A 309 -22.56 -3.40 27.20
N ASP A 310 -21.43 -2.75 26.89
CA ASP A 310 -21.01 -1.52 27.54
C ASP A 310 -21.94 -0.35 27.18
N ALA A 311 -22.50 -0.36 25.96
CA ALA A 311 -23.54 0.56 25.52
C ALA A 311 -24.93 0.26 26.09
N GLY A 312 -25.11 -0.85 26.81
CA GLY A 312 -26.40 -1.25 27.39
C GLY A 312 -27.38 -1.90 26.40
N ILE A 313 -26.98 -2.12 25.14
CA ILE A 313 -27.79 -2.77 24.09
C ILE A 313 -27.97 -4.26 24.41
N LEU A 314 -26.92 -4.90 24.92
CA LEU A 314 -26.96 -6.30 25.38
C LEU A 314 -27.08 -6.39 26.90
N ILE A 315 -28.22 -6.87 27.37
CA ILE A 315 -28.50 -7.03 28.80
C ILE A 315 -28.26 -8.48 29.21
N GLN A 316 -27.44 -8.67 30.24
CA GLN A 316 -27.24 -10.00 30.82
C GLN A 316 -28.30 -10.29 31.89
N SER A 317 -29.04 -11.38 31.73
CA SER A 317 -29.98 -11.89 32.73
C SER A 317 -29.72 -13.38 32.97
N GLY A 318 -29.17 -13.69 34.13
CA GLY A 318 -28.69 -15.04 34.45
C GLY A 318 -27.58 -15.48 33.49
N ALA A 319 -27.77 -16.63 32.84
CA ALA A 319 -26.79 -17.19 31.91
C ALA A 319 -26.95 -16.68 30.47
N TYR A 320 -27.98 -15.90 30.16
CA TYR A 320 -28.33 -15.50 28.79
C TYR A 320 -28.15 -14.00 28.56
N LEU A 321 -27.85 -13.64 27.31
CA LEU A 321 -27.83 -12.27 26.82
C LEU A 321 -29.10 -11.97 26.03
N PHE A 322 -29.64 -10.78 26.24
CA PHE A 322 -30.87 -10.28 25.63
C PHE A 322 -30.61 -8.95 24.91
N LEU A 323 -31.36 -8.67 23.86
CA LEU A 323 -31.35 -7.38 23.15
C LEU A 323 -32.39 -6.42 23.74
N ASP A 324 -31.97 -5.22 24.16
CA ASP A 324 -32.81 -4.08 24.60
C ASP A 324 -33.66 -4.32 25.87
N ASP A 325 -34.46 -5.37 25.92
CA ASP A 325 -35.28 -5.75 27.08
C ASP A 325 -35.13 -7.23 27.46
N LYS A 326 -35.57 -7.60 28.67
CA LYS A 326 -35.46 -8.97 29.20
C LYS A 326 -36.59 -9.91 28.72
N LYS A 327 -37.23 -9.62 27.57
CA LYS A 327 -38.30 -10.48 27.05
C LYS A 327 -37.74 -11.72 26.38
N ALA A 328 -38.49 -12.81 26.42
CA ALA A 328 -38.08 -14.11 25.86
C ALA A 328 -37.82 -14.05 24.35
N GLU A 329 -38.56 -13.19 23.63
CA GLU A 329 -38.38 -12.95 22.19
C GLU A 329 -37.07 -12.24 21.84
N ASN A 330 -36.43 -11.58 22.81
CA ASN A 330 -35.15 -10.88 22.67
C ASN A 330 -33.95 -11.68 23.18
N GLN A 331 -34.15 -12.95 23.55
CA GLN A 331 -33.11 -13.84 24.03
C GLN A 331 -32.21 -14.33 22.89
N LEU A 332 -30.89 -14.11 23.01
CA LEU A 332 -29.90 -14.58 22.04
C LEU A 332 -29.33 -15.95 22.43
N ALA A 333 -28.22 -15.96 23.15
CA ALA A 333 -27.50 -17.17 23.52
C ALA A 333 -26.93 -17.10 24.93
N LYS A 334 -26.43 -18.25 25.40
CA LYS A 334 -25.83 -18.39 26.71
C LYS A 334 -24.44 -17.76 26.72
N GLY A 335 -24.30 -16.66 27.46
CA GLY A 335 -23.04 -15.93 27.65
C GLY A 335 -22.46 -15.30 26.38
N LYS A 336 -21.36 -14.56 26.55
CA LYS A 336 -20.66 -13.83 25.47
C LYS A 336 -20.28 -14.74 24.31
N GLY A 337 -19.68 -15.89 24.60
CA GLY A 337 -19.22 -16.83 23.57
C GLY A 337 -20.33 -17.43 22.71
N GLY A 338 -21.56 -17.52 23.22
CA GLY A 338 -22.71 -17.95 22.44
C GLY A 338 -23.12 -16.91 21.38
N VAL A 339 -23.17 -15.64 21.77
CA VAL A 339 -23.54 -14.53 20.88
C VAL A 339 -22.44 -14.28 19.83
N VAL A 340 -21.17 -14.41 20.22
CA VAL A 340 -20.03 -14.33 19.29
C VAL A 340 -20.15 -15.38 18.18
N LYS A 341 -20.48 -16.64 18.53
CA LYS A 341 -20.71 -17.69 17.54
C LYS A 341 -21.89 -17.39 16.62
N MET A 342 -22.96 -16.78 17.14
CA MET A 342 -24.10 -16.38 16.29
C MET A 342 -23.71 -15.28 15.29
N ILE A 343 -22.84 -14.36 15.68
CA ILE A 343 -22.28 -13.33 14.79
C ILE A 343 -21.37 -13.96 13.74
N GLU A 344 -20.48 -14.86 14.13
CA GLU A 344 -19.58 -15.58 13.21
C GLU A 344 -20.33 -16.48 12.22
N GLN A 345 -21.53 -16.93 12.58
CA GLN A 345 -22.40 -17.77 11.74
C GLN A 345 -23.45 -16.98 10.97
N ASP A 346 -23.39 -15.64 11.00
CA ASP A 346 -24.33 -14.75 10.31
C ASP A 346 -25.80 -15.05 10.61
N VAL A 347 -26.11 -15.39 11.86
CA VAL A 347 -27.47 -15.74 12.29
C VAL A 347 -28.40 -14.54 12.13
N GLU A 348 -29.54 -14.76 11.49
CA GLU A 348 -30.61 -13.78 11.39
C GLU A 348 -31.42 -13.71 12.69
N PHE A 349 -31.70 -12.49 13.13
CA PHE A 349 -32.51 -12.19 14.29
C PHE A 349 -33.50 -11.08 13.93
N ASN A 350 -34.80 -11.34 14.12
CA ASN A 350 -35.90 -10.43 13.71
C ASN A 350 -35.80 -9.94 12.25
N GLY A 351 -35.36 -10.81 11.33
CA GLY A 351 -35.25 -10.51 9.91
C GLY A 351 -34.01 -9.67 9.51
N PHE A 352 -33.07 -9.47 10.45
CA PHE A 352 -31.80 -8.79 10.19
C PHE A 352 -30.62 -9.67 10.60
N ASN A 353 -29.50 -9.58 9.89
CA ASN A 353 -28.25 -10.19 10.33
C ASN A 353 -27.84 -9.59 11.68
N LEU A 354 -27.56 -10.44 12.67
CA LEU A 354 -27.28 -10.00 14.05
C LEU A 354 -26.07 -9.06 14.14
N LYS A 355 -25.03 -9.28 13.32
CA LYS A 355 -23.86 -8.39 13.25
C LYS A 355 -24.27 -7.00 12.79
N SER A 356 -24.96 -6.91 11.66
CA SER A 356 -25.43 -5.64 11.09
C SER A 356 -26.39 -4.91 12.03
N TYR A 357 -27.25 -5.66 12.73
CA TYR A 357 -28.17 -5.10 13.71
C TYR A 357 -27.43 -4.47 14.90
N LEU A 358 -26.46 -5.17 15.49
CA LEU A 358 -25.67 -4.65 16.61
C LEU A 358 -24.84 -3.42 16.22
N ILE A 359 -24.21 -3.45 15.04
CA ILE A 359 -23.48 -2.31 14.48
C ILE A 359 -24.40 -1.10 14.36
N ARG A 360 -25.60 -1.29 13.77
CA ARG A 360 -26.58 -0.23 13.60
C ARG A 360 -27.03 0.36 14.94
N MET A 361 -27.33 -0.50 15.92
CA MET A 361 -27.76 -0.05 17.25
C MET A 361 -26.65 0.71 17.96
N LEU A 362 -25.40 0.27 17.88
CA LEU A 362 -24.25 0.98 18.44
C LEU A 362 -24.07 2.37 17.82
N LYS A 363 -24.16 2.47 16.49
CA LYS A 363 -24.12 3.76 15.78
C LYS A 363 -25.25 4.70 16.26
N LEU A 364 -26.47 4.18 16.43
CA LEU A 364 -27.60 4.96 16.93
C LEU A 364 -27.45 5.40 18.39
N THR A 365 -26.96 4.53 19.28
CA THR A 365 -26.75 4.87 20.71
C THR A 365 -25.62 5.88 20.90
N MET A 366 -24.58 5.84 20.06
CA MET A 366 -23.56 6.87 20.02
C MET A 366 -24.15 8.20 19.58
N GLN A 367 -24.89 8.21 18.47
CA GLN A 367 -25.58 9.41 17.97
C GLN A 367 -26.55 10.03 18.98
N SER A 368 -27.28 9.22 19.77
CA SER A 368 -28.23 9.75 20.76
C SER A 368 -27.55 10.34 22.00
N LYS A 369 -26.42 9.77 22.46
CA LYS A 369 -25.66 10.34 23.59
C LYS A 369 -25.06 11.71 23.25
N ILE A 370 -24.84 11.97 21.97
CA ILE A 370 -24.34 13.24 21.46
C ILE A 370 -25.42 14.34 21.47
N THR A 371 -26.71 13.98 21.45
CA THR A 371 -27.82 14.96 21.40
C THR A 371 -28.42 15.32 22.76
N ASP A 372 -28.11 14.57 23.82
CA ASP A 372 -28.69 14.75 25.17
C ASP A 372 -27.71 15.41 26.19
N GLU A 373 -26.45 15.67 25.80
CA GLU A 373 -25.46 16.48 26.54
C GLU A 373 -25.27 17.85 25.88
#